data_AF-A0A0P9VER3-F1
#
_entry.id   AF-A0A0P9VER3-F1
#
_cell.length_a   1.000
_cell.length_b   1.000
_cell.length_c   1.000
_cell.angle_alpha   90.00
_cell.angle_beta   90.00
_cell.angle_gamma   90.00
#
_symmetry.space_group_name_H-M   'P 1'
#
loop_
_entity.id
_entity.type
_entity.pdbx_description
1 polymer ?
#
loop_
_entity_poly.entity_id
_entity_poly.type
_entity_poly.pdbx_seq_one_letter_code
_entity_poly.pdbx_strand_id
1 'polypeptide(L)'
;GTAATTILNEVVGANASQLRGYTEVAGQAARVIVANPYGISCNGCGFINTPQVTLTTGKPVLDANGQLQRFNVQGGSISIDGVGLNADNVDQFDIITRSAKINAELHAKRLNIIAGRNDVDAQTLNPTALPDDGSAKPELAVDSSALGGMYAGAIRLVGTEAGVGVRLAGNLAASGGDIQIDANGHLSMTQTAASGAVTARANSAEVNGPVYAGSSLTMSTAGDLTTRQNVAARDALSLSAGGQLNNSAVIEAGVNADNSRNGSGDVTLSANGLTNSGSITASRALQATITQTLNNQGATLNGQSSTRIVATTVDNRQSGRILSQGGTVDLNASQVLNSQSGLISSNGTMTITAASLDNSQQGKLSSSSGLSARISGQLLNQLGLISANGDLLLNAASVDNRNAEISSLGSLTSTVSQFDNREKGRLLANGALQLTSDHLNNQNGSVAGQQGVQLNLGQLTNTGSGSVYGKNSLNLAVSGALNNDQGTL
;
A
#
# COMPACT_ATOMS: atom_id res chain seq x y z
N GLY A 1 -20.85 -52.74 15.84
CA GLY A 1 -19.94 -51.73 16.41
C GLY A 1 -20.37 -50.36 15.93
N THR A 2 -20.13 -49.32 16.71
CA THR A 2 -20.26 -47.93 16.23
C THR A 2 -19.25 -47.69 15.10
N ALA A 3 -19.68 -47.03 14.02
CA ALA A 3 -18.77 -46.67 12.94
C ALA A 3 -17.74 -45.65 13.44
N ALA A 4 -16.52 -45.71 12.89
CA ALA A 4 -15.48 -44.74 13.22
C ALA A 4 -15.87 -43.36 12.70
N THR A 5 -15.67 -42.32 13.51
CA THR A 5 -15.82 -40.92 13.09
C THR A 5 -14.51 -40.34 12.57
N THR A 6 -13.37 -40.95 12.93
CA THR A 6 -12.03 -40.61 12.46
C THR A 6 -11.23 -41.89 12.23
N ILE A 7 -10.54 -41.95 11.10
CA ILE A 7 -9.67 -43.06 10.68
C ILE A 7 -8.24 -42.51 10.61
N LEU A 8 -7.40 -42.90 11.57
CA LEU A 8 -5.99 -42.54 11.62
C LEU A 8 -5.12 -43.65 11.00
N ASN A 9 -4.45 -43.33 9.90
CA ASN A 9 -3.49 -44.20 9.23
C ASN A 9 -2.07 -43.70 9.54
N GLU A 10 -1.45 -44.27 10.57
CA GLU A 10 -0.08 -43.93 10.98
C GLU A 10 0.92 -44.93 10.38
N VAL A 11 1.91 -44.42 9.65
CA VAL A 11 3.03 -45.22 9.16
C VAL A 11 4.14 -45.25 10.21
N VAL A 12 4.41 -46.45 10.74
CA VAL A 12 5.46 -46.69 11.75
C VAL A 12 6.80 -47.15 11.14
N GLY A 13 6.83 -47.44 9.85
CA GLY A 13 8.04 -47.81 9.10
C GLY A 13 8.83 -46.59 8.60
N ALA A 14 10.01 -46.83 8.03
CA ALA A 14 10.94 -45.77 7.61
C ALA A 14 10.74 -45.25 6.16
N ASN A 15 9.69 -45.70 5.47
CA ASN A 15 9.47 -45.39 4.06
C ASN A 15 8.40 -44.30 3.90
N ALA A 16 8.60 -43.39 2.95
CA ALA A 16 7.60 -42.40 2.56
C ALA A 16 6.37 -43.06 1.91
N SER A 17 5.21 -42.42 2.06
CA SER A 17 3.94 -42.88 1.45
C SER A 17 3.79 -42.35 0.03
N GLN A 18 3.26 -43.19 -0.87
CA GLN A 18 2.93 -42.79 -2.23
C GLN A 18 1.44 -42.99 -2.48
N LEU A 19 0.72 -41.89 -2.70
CA LEU A 19 -0.71 -41.89 -3.01
C LEU A 19 -0.89 -41.66 -4.52
N ARG A 20 -1.27 -42.71 -5.25
CA ARG A 20 -1.37 -42.71 -6.72
C ARG A 20 -2.80 -42.95 -7.24
N GLY A 21 -3.79 -42.63 -6.42
CA GLY A 21 -5.19 -42.86 -6.73
C GLY A 21 -6.13 -42.44 -5.60
N TYR A 22 -7.40 -42.77 -5.76
CA TYR A 22 -8.44 -42.40 -4.79
C TYR A 22 -8.44 -43.32 -3.57
N THR A 23 -8.65 -42.72 -2.40
CA THR A 23 -8.92 -43.44 -1.14
C THR A 23 -10.39 -43.24 -0.76
N GLU A 24 -11.11 -44.34 -0.57
CA GLU A 24 -12.54 -44.32 -0.25
C GLU A 24 -12.80 -44.82 1.17
N VAL A 25 -13.63 -44.10 1.92
CA VAL A 25 -14.21 -44.63 3.16
C VAL A 25 -15.48 -45.41 2.81
N ALA A 26 -15.43 -46.74 2.89
CA ALA A 26 -16.62 -47.55 2.69
C ALA A 26 -17.57 -47.46 3.89
N GLY A 27 -18.86 -47.20 3.64
CA GLY A 27 -19.90 -47.12 4.67
C GLY A 27 -20.13 -45.70 5.20
N GLN A 28 -20.18 -45.54 6.52
CA GLN A 28 -20.42 -44.23 7.12
C GLN A 28 -19.20 -43.32 6.93
N ALA A 29 -19.44 -42.10 6.46
CA ALA A 29 -18.39 -41.12 6.25
C ALA A 29 -17.60 -40.83 7.54
N ALA A 30 -16.28 -40.74 7.42
CA ALA A 30 -15.37 -40.50 8.53
C ALA A 30 -14.24 -39.57 8.11
N ARG A 31 -13.66 -38.80 9.05
CA ARG A 31 -12.42 -38.04 8.82
C ARG A 31 -11.28 -39.02 8.51
N VAL A 32 -10.46 -38.73 7.50
CA VAL A 32 -9.29 -39.55 7.14
C VAL A 32 -8.01 -38.79 7.47
N ILE A 33 -7.07 -39.45 8.15
CA ILE A 33 -5.74 -38.92 8.43
C ILE A 33 -4.70 -39.90 7.90
N VAL A 34 -3.73 -39.40 7.14
CA VAL A 34 -2.55 -40.15 6.70
C VAL A 34 -1.33 -39.47 7.29
N ALA A 35 -0.71 -40.12 8.28
CA ALA A 35 0.43 -39.60 9.00
C ALA A 35 1.69 -40.40 8.69
N ASN A 36 2.69 -39.76 8.07
CA ASN A 36 3.98 -40.37 7.77
C ASN A 36 5.14 -39.35 7.90
N PRO A 37 5.92 -39.41 8.99
CA PRO A 37 7.05 -38.50 9.22
C PRO A 37 8.16 -38.54 8.15
N TYR A 38 8.24 -39.61 7.36
CA TYR A 38 9.23 -39.76 6.29
C TYR A 38 8.79 -39.10 4.97
N GLY A 39 7.55 -38.60 4.90
CA GLY A 39 7.02 -37.87 3.76
C GLY A 39 5.86 -38.55 3.07
N ILE A 40 5.14 -37.77 2.26
CA ILE A 40 3.99 -38.22 1.48
C ILE A 40 4.07 -37.60 0.09
N SER A 41 3.99 -38.39 -0.98
CA SER A 41 3.82 -37.89 -2.35
C SER A 41 2.43 -38.23 -2.87
N CYS A 42 1.74 -37.26 -3.45
CA CYS A 42 0.48 -37.43 -4.15
C CYS A 42 0.68 -37.23 -5.66
N ASN A 43 0.19 -38.17 -6.47
CA ASN A 43 0.16 -38.04 -7.92
C ASN A 43 -1.15 -38.65 -8.44
N GLY A 44 -2.15 -37.80 -8.67
CA GLY A 44 -3.51 -38.22 -9.01
C GLY A 44 -4.27 -38.79 -7.81
N CYS A 45 -3.95 -38.33 -6.60
CA CYS A 45 -4.67 -38.78 -5.41
C CYS A 45 -5.97 -37.98 -5.21
N GLY A 46 -6.92 -38.61 -4.54
CA GLY A 46 -8.18 -38.01 -4.15
C GLY A 46 -8.87 -38.81 -3.07
N PHE A 47 -9.98 -38.29 -2.55
CA PHE A 47 -10.67 -38.90 -1.42
C PHE A 47 -12.18 -38.92 -1.63
N ILE A 48 -12.81 -40.03 -1.24
CA ILE A 48 -14.24 -40.29 -1.47
C ILE A 48 -14.91 -40.60 -0.14
N ASN A 49 -16.13 -40.07 0.04
CA ASN A 49 -16.97 -40.28 1.22
C ASN A 49 -16.29 -39.88 2.55
N THR A 50 -15.57 -38.77 2.53
CA THR A 50 -14.92 -38.22 3.72
C THR A 50 -15.11 -36.70 3.79
N PRO A 51 -15.60 -36.15 4.92
CA PRO A 51 -15.82 -34.72 5.07
C PRO A 51 -14.51 -33.95 5.30
N GLN A 52 -13.47 -34.63 5.81
CA GLN A 52 -12.19 -34.01 6.14
C GLN A 52 -11.03 -34.97 5.91
N VAL A 53 -9.97 -34.47 5.29
CA VAL A 53 -8.72 -35.21 5.09
C VAL A 53 -7.55 -34.41 5.65
N THR A 54 -6.65 -35.10 6.36
CA THR A 54 -5.37 -34.54 6.79
C THR A 54 -4.22 -35.41 6.27
N LEU A 55 -3.37 -34.85 5.42
CA LEU A 55 -2.06 -35.43 5.10
C LEU A 55 -1.02 -34.78 5.99
N THR A 56 -0.24 -35.57 6.73
CA THR A 56 0.74 -35.01 7.65
C THR A 56 2.05 -35.78 7.74
N THR A 57 3.16 -35.05 7.90
CA THR A 57 4.43 -35.62 8.36
C THR A 57 4.63 -35.47 9.87
N GLY A 58 3.64 -34.89 10.55
CA GLY A 58 3.62 -34.83 12.00
C GLY A 58 3.27 -36.19 12.60
N LYS A 59 3.94 -36.53 13.70
CA LYS A 59 3.54 -37.67 14.52
C LYS A 59 2.24 -37.33 15.24
N PRO A 60 1.18 -38.15 15.13
CA PRO A 60 -0.05 -37.96 15.91
C PRO A 60 0.23 -38.08 17.41
N VAL A 61 -0.31 -37.17 18.21
CA VAL A 61 -0.24 -37.22 19.67
C VAL A 61 -1.66 -37.38 20.22
N LEU A 62 -1.89 -38.51 20.88
CA LEU A 62 -3.17 -38.86 21.49
C LEU A 62 -3.16 -38.52 22.99
N ASP A 63 -4.33 -38.19 23.53
CA ASP A 63 -4.53 -38.06 24.98
C ASP A 63 -4.64 -39.42 25.67
N ALA A 64 -4.81 -39.41 27.00
CA ALA A 64 -4.96 -40.63 27.80
C ALA A 64 -6.21 -41.46 27.43
N ASN A 65 -7.21 -40.85 26.78
CA ASN A 65 -8.44 -41.50 26.32
C ASN A 65 -8.35 -41.94 24.84
N GLY A 66 -7.19 -41.78 24.19
CA GLY A 66 -6.99 -42.12 22.78
C GLY A 66 -7.53 -41.08 21.79
N GLN A 67 -7.94 -39.89 22.26
CA GLN A 67 -8.38 -38.81 21.38
C GLN A 67 -7.20 -38.05 20.81
N LEU A 68 -7.24 -37.74 19.51
CA LEU A 68 -6.19 -36.99 18.83
C LEU A 68 -6.17 -35.53 19.29
N GLN A 69 -5.05 -35.09 19.87
CA GLN A 69 -4.85 -33.72 20.34
C GLN A 69 -4.11 -32.86 19.32
N ARG A 70 -2.98 -33.35 18.80
CA ARG A 70 -2.09 -32.56 17.93
C ARG A 70 -1.25 -33.42 17.00
N PHE A 71 -0.63 -32.78 16.03
CA PHE A 71 0.42 -33.33 15.18
C PHE A 71 1.75 -32.67 15.54
N ASN A 72 2.74 -33.47 15.97
CA ASN A 72 4.09 -33.00 16.24
C ASN A 72 4.96 -33.15 14.99
N VAL A 73 5.20 -32.04 14.29
CA VAL A 73 5.94 -31.96 13.02
C VAL A 73 7.40 -31.62 13.30
N GLN A 74 8.29 -32.59 13.06
CA GLN A 74 9.75 -32.41 13.21
C GLN A 74 10.48 -32.33 11.87
N GLY A 75 9.91 -32.96 10.83
CA GLY A 75 10.57 -33.24 9.56
C GLY A 75 9.60 -33.70 8.49
N GLY A 76 10.15 -34.20 7.38
CA GLY A 76 9.40 -34.73 6.26
C GLY A 76 8.84 -33.66 5.32
N SER A 77 8.56 -34.06 4.09
CA SER A 77 7.94 -33.21 3.08
C SER A 77 6.70 -33.86 2.50
N ILE A 78 5.72 -33.04 2.12
CA ILE A 78 4.57 -33.47 1.31
C ILE A 78 4.71 -32.86 -0.08
N SER A 79 4.58 -33.70 -1.12
CA SER A 79 4.59 -33.24 -2.51
C SER A 79 3.29 -33.56 -3.23
N ILE A 80 2.81 -32.61 -4.04
CA ILE A 80 1.72 -32.78 -5.00
C ILE A 80 2.34 -32.70 -6.39
N ASP A 81 2.36 -33.82 -7.11
CA ASP A 81 3.08 -34.00 -8.35
C ASP A 81 2.18 -34.56 -9.47
N GLY A 82 2.70 -34.58 -10.70
CA GLY A 82 2.07 -35.28 -11.83
C GLY A 82 0.64 -34.82 -12.11
N VAL A 83 -0.33 -35.71 -11.92
CA VAL A 83 -1.77 -35.44 -12.19
C VAL A 83 -2.38 -34.49 -11.15
N GLY A 84 -1.71 -34.24 -10.02
CA GLY A 84 -2.20 -33.35 -8.97
C GLY A 84 -3.05 -34.04 -7.92
N LEU A 85 -3.86 -33.25 -7.21
CA LEU A 85 -4.72 -33.68 -6.13
C LEU A 85 -6.14 -33.12 -6.31
N ASN A 86 -7.14 -33.99 -6.26
CA ASN A 86 -8.54 -33.59 -6.26
C ASN A 86 -9.22 -33.91 -4.92
N ALA A 87 -9.60 -32.85 -4.20
CA ALA A 87 -10.35 -32.90 -2.96
C ALA A 87 -11.62 -32.03 -3.03
N ASP A 88 -12.22 -31.84 -4.21
CA ASP A 88 -13.44 -31.04 -4.38
C ASP A 88 -14.65 -31.62 -3.64
N ASN A 89 -14.64 -32.93 -3.42
CA ASN A 89 -15.69 -33.62 -2.66
C ASN A 89 -15.45 -33.63 -1.15
N VAL A 90 -14.34 -33.03 -0.68
CA VAL A 90 -13.96 -32.97 0.74
C VAL A 90 -14.21 -31.55 1.26
N ASP A 91 -14.94 -31.41 2.37
CA ASP A 91 -15.27 -30.10 2.94
C ASP A 91 -14.05 -29.37 3.51
N GLN A 92 -13.03 -30.11 3.92
CA GLN A 92 -11.75 -29.58 4.40
C GLN A 92 -10.58 -30.50 4.08
N PHE A 93 -9.54 -29.93 3.47
CA PHE A 93 -8.31 -30.62 3.16
C PHE A 93 -7.13 -29.92 3.84
N ASP A 94 -6.39 -30.68 4.66
CA ASP A 94 -5.28 -30.17 5.45
C ASP A 94 -3.96 -30.85 5.05
N ILE A 95 -2.93 -30.05 4.77
CA ILE A 95 -1.54 -30.49 4.63
C ILE A 95 -0.77 -29.94 5.82
N ILE A 96 -0.21 -30.82 6.65
CA ILE A 96 0.53 -30.45 7.87
C ILE A 96 1.92 -31.09 7.81
N THR A 97 2.94 -30.32 7.45
CA THR A 97 4.26 -30.86 7.08
C THR A 97 5.39 -29.94 7.51
N ARG A 98 6.65 -30.38 7.49
CA ARG A 98 7.77 -29.42 7.66
C ARG A 98 7.95 -28.58 6.41
N SER A 99 7.87 -29.19 5.22
CA SER A 99 7.87 -28.46 3.95
C SER A 99 6.85 -29.06 2.96
N ALA A 100 6.24 -28.20 2.14
CA ALA A 100 5.29 -28.60 1.09
C ALA A 100 5.82 -28.21 -0.30
N LYS A 101 5.72 -29.12 -1.26
CA LYS A 101 6.00 -28.86 -2.68
C LYS A 101 4.72 -29.06 -3.49
N ILE A 102 4.26 -28.03 -4.18
CA ILE A 102 3.08 -28.07 -5.03
C ILE A 102 3.56 -27.93 -6.48
N ASN A 103 3.70 -29.05 -7.17
CA ASN A 103 4.22 -29.12 -8.54
C ASN A 103 3.12 -29.40 -9.58
N ALA A 104 1.90 -29.68 -9.12
CA ALA A 104 0.72 -29.90 -9.94
C ALA A 104 -0.50 -29.30 -9.22
N GLU A 105 -1.63 -29.23 -9.92
CA GLU A 105 -2.84 -28.61 -9.40
C GLU A 105 -3.37 -29.30 -8.14
N LEU A 106 -3.85 -28.49 -7.20
CA LEU A 106 -4.52 -28.91 -5.98
C LEU A 106 -5.90 -28.23 -5.94
N HIS A 107 -6.96 -29.04 -5.95
CA HIS A 107 -8.34 -28.59 -5.88
C HIS A 107 -8.99 -29.01 -4.54
N ALA A 108 -9.67 -28.10 -3.84
CA ALA A 108 -10.33 -28.39 -2.55
C ALA A 108 -11.47 -27.42 -2.23
N LYS A 109 -12.41 -27.74 -1.34
CA LYS A 109 -13.38 -26.72 -0.86
C LYS A 109 -12.76 -25.75 0.13
N ARG A 110 -12.04 -26.25 1.14
CA ARG A 110 -11.26 -25.45 2.10
C ARG A 110 -9.88 -26.07 2.23
N LEU A 111 -8.85 -25.29 1.95
CA LEU A 111 -7.46 -25.76 1.97
C LEU A 111 -6.70 -25.12 3.13
N ASN A 112 -6.06 -25.95 3.95
CA ASN A 112 -5.06 -25.52 4.92
C ASN A 112 -3.71 -26.14 4.56
N ILE A 113 -2.66 -25.33 4.49
CA ILE A 113 -1.27 -25.81 4.44
C ILE A 113 -0.52 -25.18 5.60
N ILE A 114 -0.04 -26.02 6.51
CA ILE A 114 0.69 -25.61 7.71
C ILE A 114 2.08 -26.25 7.62
N ALA A 115 3.08 -25.38 7.48
CA ALA A 115 4.46 -25.71 7.20
C ALA A 115 5.41 -25.22 8.32
N GLY A 116 6.54 -25.91 8.44
CA GLY A 116 7.57 -25.70 9.44
C GLY A 116 7.52 -26.72 10.59
N ARG A 117 8.45 -26.60 11.52
CA ARG A 117 8.49 -27.42 12.74
C ARG A 117 7.48 -26.91 13.76
N ASN A 118 6.44 -27.70 14.02
CA ASN A 118 5.27 -27.26 14.80
C ASN A 118 4.68 -28.36 15.66
N ASP A 119 4.03 -27.93 16.74
CA ASP A 119 2.86 -28.60 17.27
C ASP A 119 1.59 -27.98 16.69
N VAL A 120 0.85 -28.76 15.90
CA VAL A 120 -0.40 -28.29 15.28
C VAL A 120 -1.58 -28.95 15.97
N ASP A 121 -2.43 -28.13 16.59
CA ASP A 121 -3.66 -28.61 17.22
C ASP A 121 -4.57 -29.30 16.19
N ALA A 122 -5.08 -30.49 16.51
CA ALA A 122 -5.75 -31.34 15.54
C ALA A 122 -7.20 -30.92 15.21
N GLN A 123 -7.75 -29.95 15.96
CA GLN A 123 -9.11 -29.42 15.79
C GLN A 123 -9.09 -28.02 15.18
N THR A 124 -8.37 -27.10 15.81
CA THR A 124 -8.26 -25.68 15.43
C THR A 124 -7.24 -25.44 14.33
N LEU A 125 -6.32 -26.40 14.14
CA LEU A 125 -5.19 -26.29 13.21
C LEU A 125 -4.32 -25.06 13.49
N ASN A 126 -4.28 -24.59 14.73
CA ASN A 126 -3.38 -23.54 15.15
C ASN A 126 -1.99 -24.14 15.39
N PRO A 127 -0.95 -23.64 14.70
CA PRO A 127 0.40 -24.10 14.93
C PRO A 127 1.04 -23.38 16.12
N THR A 128 1.79 -24.13 16.92
CA THR A 128 2.77 -23.63 17.88
C THR A 128 4.15 -24.01 17.35
N ALA A 129 4.93 -23.02 16.94
CA ALA A 129 6.27 -23.27 16.41
C ALA A 129 7.15 -23.94 17.47
N LEU A 130 7.89 -24.98 17.07
CA LEU A 130 8.87 -25.61 17.92
C LEU A 130 10.17 -24.78 17.94
N PRO A 131 10.94 -24.78 19.04
CA PRO A 131 12.24 -24.13 19.10
C PRO A 131 13.19 -24.67 18.04
N ASP A 132 14.07 -23.81 17.52
CA ASP A 132 15.16 -24.24 16.64
C ASP A 132 16.00 -25.34 17.33
N ASP A 133 16.15 -26.48 16.68
CA ASP A 133 16.90 -27.63 17.18
C ASP A 133 18.29 -27.76 16.51
N GLY A 134 18.67 -26.80 15.68
CA GLY A 134 19.92 -26.81 14.91
C GLY A 134 19.89 -27.71 13.67
N SER A 135 18.76 -28.34 13.34
CA SER A 135 18.62 -29.10 12.11
C SER A 135 18.64 -28.17 10.88
N ALA A 136 19.14 -28.69 9.75
CA ALA A 136 19.13 -27.95 8.49
C ALA A 136 17.70 -27.54 8.13
N LYS A 137 17.49 -26.23 7.89
CA LYS A 137 16.19 -25.67 7.52
C LYS A 137 15.84 -26.02 6.07
N PRO A 138 14.56 -26.24 5.74
CA PRO A 138 14.12 -26.28 4.35
C PRO A 138 14.44 -24.97 3.63
N GLU A 139 14.62 -25.03 2.31
CA GLU A 139 14.75 -23.82 1.49
C GLU A 139 13.47 -22.96 1.55
N LEU A 140 12.32 -23.62 1.45
CA LEU A 140 10.99 -23.01 1.48
C LEU A 140 10.05 -23.88 2.32
N ALA A 141 9.15 -23.23 3.06
CA ALA A 141 8.12 -23.86 3.86
C ALA A 141 7.01 -24.37 2.93
N VAL A 142 6.62 -23.55 1.95
CA VAL A 142 5.74 -23.91 0.86
C VAL A 142 6.37 -23.43 -0.45
N ASP A 143 6.54 -24.35 -1.38
CA ASP A 143 7.05 -24.08 -2.71
C ASP A 143 6.05 -24.57 -3.76
N SER A 144 5.32 -23.63 -4.36
CA SER A 144 4.45 -23.87 -5.50
C SER A 144 5.18 -23.47 -6.78
N SER A 145 5.27 -24.41 -7.73
CA SER A 145 5.77 -24.19 -9.07
C SER A 145 4.74 -23.49 -9.96
N ALA A 146 5.11 -23.07 -11.17
CA ALA A 146 4.18 -22.49 -12.14
C ALA A 146 3.02 -23.44 -12.53
N LEU A 147 3.23 -24.76 -12.46
CA LEU A 147 2.20 -25.78 -12.69
C LEU A 147 1.43 -26.13 -11.40
N GLY A 148 1.93 -25.69 -10.25
CA GLY A 148 1.44 -25.97 -8.92
C GLY A 148 0.35 -25.02 -8.44
N GLY A 149 -0.73 -24.89 -9.22
CA GLY A 149 -1.86 -24.05 -8.82
C GLY A 149 -2.64 -24.62 -7.64
N MET A 150 -3.16 -23.76 -6.78
CA MET A 150 -4.06 -24.11 -5.69
C MET A 150 -5.40 -23.40 -5.91
N TYR A 151 -6.47 -24.18 -6.00
CA TYR A 151 -7.82 -23.72 -6.29
C TYR A 151 -8.74 -24.21 -5.19
N ALA A 152 -9.34 -23.28 -4.44
CA ALA A 152 -10.28 -23.66 -3.40
C ALA A 152 -11.42 -22.67 -3.18
N GLY A 153 -12.38 -23.01 -2.32
CA GLY A 153 -13.35 -22.04 -1.81
C GLY A 153 -12.67 -21.02 -0.88
N ALA A 154 -11.79 -21.47 0.00
CA ALA A 154 -10.93 -20.64 0.85
C ALA A 154 -9.56 -21.31 1.08
N ILE A 155 -8.50 -20.51 1.24
CA ILE A 155 -7.13 -21.00 1.39
C ILE A 155 -6.43 -20.35 2.58
N ARG A 156 -5.79 -21.17 3.42
CA ARG A 156 -4.93 -20.72 4.53
C ARG A 156 -3.56 -21.38 4.42
N LEU A 157 -2.51 -20.58 4.29
CA LEU A 157 -1.10 -21.00 4.23
C LEU A 157 -0.35 -20.42 5.43
N VAL A 158 0.35 -21.26 6.18
CA VAL A 158 1.13 -20.84 7.35
C VAL A 158 2.52 -21.47 7.30
N GLY A 159 3.56 -20.67 7.20
CA GLY A 159 4.96 -21.05 7.30
C GLY A 159 5.56 -20.47 8.57
N THR A 160 5.87 -21.33 9.54
CA THR A 160 6.20 -20.91 10.92
C THR A 160 7.70 -20.83 11.21
N GLU A 161 8.52 -21.57 10.47
CA GLU A 161 9.96 -21.70 10.73
C GLU A 161 10.67 -20.40 10.36
N ALA A 162 11.29 -19.75 11.34
CA ALA A 162 11.88 -18.43 11.17
C ALA A 162 12.98 -18.41 10.10
N GLY A 163 12.83 -17.47 9.15
CA GLY A 163 13.70 -17.28 8.00
C GLY A 163 13.35 -18.14 6.78
N VAL A 164 12.44 -19.12 6.92
CA VAL A 164 12.06 -20.00 5.82
C VAL A 164 10.89 -19.37 5.04
N GLY A 165 11.10 -19.16 3.74
CA GLY A 165 10.16 -18.44 2.90
C GLY A 165 8.99 -19.27 2.36
N VAL A 166 8.08 -18.59 1.68
CA VAL A 166 6.98 -19.16 0.90
C VAL A 166 7.08 -18.63 -0.53
N ARG A 167 7.10 -19.53 -1.51
CA ARG A 167 7.08 -19.18 -2.94
C ARG A 167 5.83 -19.73 -3.59
N LEU A 168 5.04 -18.84 -4.19
CA LEU A 168 3.77 -19.15 -4.85
C LEU A 168 3.88 -18.78 -6.33
N ALA A 169 4.54 -19.63 -7.11
CA ALA A 169 4.75 -19.37 -8.54
C ALA A 169 3.54 -19.77 -9.40
N GLY A 170 2.68 -20.65 -8.91
CA GLY A 170 1.41 -21.03 -9.54
C GLY A 170 0.25 -20.12 -9.14
N ASN A 171 -0.90 -20.34 -9.75
CA ASN A 171 -2.14 -19.62 -9.42
C ASN A 171 -2.61 -19.97 -8.01
N LEU A 172 -2.96 -18.96 -7.23
CA LEU A 172 -3.65 -19.11 -5.95
C LEU A 172 -5.05 -18.50 -6.05
N ALA A 173 -6.09 -19.34 -6.06
CA ALA A 173 -7.46 -18.89 -6.31
C ALA A 173 -8.44 -19.35 -5.23
N ALA A 174 -9.11 -18.41 -4.57
CA ALA A 174 -10.22 -18.66 -3.66
C ALA A 174 -11.54 -18.20 -4.30
N SER A 175 -12.39 -19.14 -4.70
CA SER A 175 -13.64 -18.87 -5.43
C SER A 175 -14.81 -18.45 -4.53
N GLY A 176 -14.80 -18.85 -3.26
CA GLY A 176 -15.93 -18.64 -2.33
C GLY A 176 -15.62 -17.81 -1.10
N GLY A 177 -14.36 -17.42 -0.87
CA GLY A 177 -13.93 -16.82 0.37
C GLY A 177 -12.51 -16.28 0.32
N ASP A 178 -11.84 -16.33 1.47
CA ASP A 178 -10.61 -15.59 1.71
C ASP A 178 -9.35 -16.40 1.39
N ILE A 179 -8.26 -15.68 1.17
CA ILE A 179 -6.89 -16.19 1.17
C ILE A 179 -6.15 -15.58 2.34
N GLN A 180 -5.62 -16.43 3.22
CA GLN A 180 -4.75 -16.02 4.32
C GLN A 180 -3.36 -16.66 4.16
N ILE A 181 -2.31 -15.84 4.22
CA ILE A 181 -0.92 -16.26 4.14
C ILE A 181 -0.17 -15.68 5.34
N ASP A 182 0.52 -16.52 6.09
CA ASP A 182 1.44 -16.12 7.14
C ASP A 182 2.78 -16.81 6.89
N ALA A 183 3.83 -16.05 6.61
CA ALA A 183 5.15 -16.58 6.29
C ALA A 183 6.20 -15.95 7.21
N ASN A 184 6.84 -16.72 8.07
CA ASN A 184 7.91 -16.24 8.94
C ASN A 184 9.26 -16.03 8.21
N GLY A 185 9.20 -15.65 6.94
CA GLY A 185 10.32 -15.50 6.02
C GLY A 185 9.95 -14.60 4.84
N HIS A 186 10.59 -14.81 3.70
CA HIS A 186 10.26 -14.10 2.46
C HIS A 186 9.03 -14.70 1.79
N LEU A 187 8.09 -13.87 1.33
CA LEU A 187 6.91 -14.29 0.56
C LEU A 187 7.01 -13.80 -0.89
N SER A 188 7.03 -14.70 -1.86
CA SER A 188 6.93 -14.36 -3.29
C SER A 188 5.61 -14.86 -3.87
N MET A 189 4.87 -14.01 -4.56
CA MET A 189 3.55 -14.32 -5.14
C MET A 189 3.50 -13.96 -6.63
N THR A 190 3.00 -14.86 -7.47
CA THR A 190 2.87 -14.62 -8.93
C THR A 190 1.44 -14.38 -9.38
N GLN A 191 0.43 -15.10 -8.89
CA GLN A 191 -0.95 -14.83 -9.27
C GLN A 191 -1.85 -15.18 -8.10
N THR A 192 -2.63 -14.23 -7.61
CA THR A 192 -3.51 -14.48 -6.46
C THR A 192 -4.85 -13.77 -6.64
N ALA A 193 -5.94 -14.51 -6.49
CA ALA A 193 -7.27 -13.95 -6.59
C ALA A 193 -8.20 -14.59 -5.54
N ALA A 194 -8.89 -13.75 -4.77
CA ALA A 194 -9.94 -14.19 -3.84
C ALA A 194 -11.26 -13.48 -4.17
N SER A 195 -12.38 -14.19 -4.09
CA SER A 195 -13.70 -13.55 -4.09
C SER A 195 -13.98 -12.80 -2.78
N GLY A 196 -13.35 -13.24 -1.69
CA GLY A 196 -13.29 -12.53 -0.42
C GLY A 196 -12.03 -11.67 -0.28
N ALA A 197 -11.46 -11.70 0.92
CA ALA A 197 -10.27 -10.94 1.28
C ALA A 197 -8.97 -11.69 0.95
N VAL A 198 -7.89 -10.93 0.74
CA VAL A 198 -6.51 -11.46 0.72
C VAL A 198 -5.75 -10.83 1.87
N THR A 199 -5.28 -11.65 2.81
CA THR A 199 -4.43 -11.20 3.93
C THR A 199 -3.09 -11.92 3.89
N ALA A 200 -1.99 -11.16 3.78
CA ALA A 200 -0.64 -11.70 3.82
C ALA A 200 0.19 -11.05 4.93
N ARG A 201 0.89 -11.86 5.73
CA ARG A 201 1.91 -11.44 6.69
C ARG A 201 3.23 -12.11 6.35
N ALA A 202 4.31 -11.33 6.31
CA ALA A 202 5.64 -11.88 6.04
C ALA A 202 6.77 -11.08 6.71
N ASN A 203 8.00 -11.57 6.69
CA ASN A 203 9.16 -10.74 7.03
C ASN A 203 9.49 -9.77 5.89
N SER A 204 9.41 -10.23 4.64
CA SER A 204 9.45 -9.39 3.44
C SER A 204 8.57 -10.03 2.37
N ALA A 205 8.11 -9.24 1.39
CA ALA A 205 7.28 -9.79 0.32
C ALA A 205 7.52 -9.16 -1.04
N GLU A 206 7.36 -9.98 -2.07
CA GLU A 206 7.41 -9.61 -3.48
C GLU A 206 6.15 -10.07 -4.21
N VAL A 207 5.46 -9.12 -4.84
CA VAL A 207 4.33 -9.35 -5.72
C VAL A 207 4.82 -9.27 -7.16
N ASN A 208 5.07 -10.44 -7.75
CA ASN A 208 5.65 -10.64 -9.07
C ASN A 208 4.60 -10.90 -10.17
N GLY A 209 3.32 -10.97 -9.80
CA GLY A 209 2.18 -10.92 -10.71
C GLY A 209 0.92 -10.51 -9.97
N PRO A 210 -0.24 -10.43 -10.65
CA PRO A 210 -1.36 -9.66 -10.16
C PRO A 210 -2.03 -10.31 -8.95
N VAL A 211 -2.44 -9.45 -8.02
CA VAL A 211 -3.20 -9.82 -6.82
C VAL A 211 -4.52 -9.09 -6.82
N TYR A 212 -5.62 -9.82 -6.65
CA TYR A 212 -6.96 -9.26 -6.56
C TYR A 212 -7.71 -9.80 -5.34
N ALA A 213 -8.39 -8.91 -4.61
CA ALA A 213 -9.34 -9.26 -3.57
C ALA A 213 -10.74 -8.70 -3.89
N GLY A 214 -11.75 -9.57 -3.89
CA GLY A 214 -13.15 -9.21 -4.11
C GLY A 214 -13.78 -8.40 -2.97
N SER A 215 -13.10 -8.30 -1.82
CA SER A 215 -13.40 -7.35 -0.74
C SER A 215 -12.17 -6.51 -0.38
N SER A 216 -11.36 -6.94 0.59
CA SER A 216 -10.21 -6.21 1.09
C SER A 216 -8.88 -6.95 0.87
N LEU A 217 -7.82 -6.18 0.62
CA LEU A 217 -6.46 -6.70 0.50
C LEU A 217 -5.58 -6.08 1.59
N THR A 218 -4.98 -6.90 2.43
CA THR A 218 -4.03 -6.47 3.46
C THR A 218 -2.71 -7.20 3.32
N MET A 219 -1.61 -6.47 3.21
CA MET A 219 -0.26 -7.03 3.26
C MET A 219 0.55 -6.31 4.34
N SER A 220 1.13 -7.08 5.27
CA SER A 220 1.99 -6.56 6.33
C SER A 220 3.34 -7.27 6.32
N THR A 221 4.41 -6.48 6.26
CA THR A 221 5.78 -6.99 6.28
C THR A 221 6.61 -6.30 7.36
N ALA A 222 7.51 -7.04 8.01
CA ALA A 222 8.45 -6.46 8.97
C ALA A 222 9.59 -5.67 8.29
N GLY A 223 9.94 -6.05 7.06
CA GLY A 223 10.92 -5.39 6.20
C GLY A 223 10.26 -4.82 4.96
N ASP A 224 10.85 -5.09 3.80
CA ASP A 224 10.43 -4.50 2.53
C ASP A 224 9.23 -5.24 1.90
N LEU A 225 8.39 -4.47 1.22
CA LEU A 225 7.29 -4.94 0.38
C LEU A 225 7.47 -4.35 -1.02
N THR A 226 7.60 -5.21 -2.03
CA THR A 226 7.77 -4.78 -3.43
C THR A 226 6.60 -5.25 -4.28
N THR A 227 5.96 -4.33 -4.99
CA THR A 227 4.87 -4.60 -5.94
C THR A 227 5.34 -4.29 -7.36
N ARG A 228 5.62 -5.36 -8.13
CA ARG A 228 6.06 -5.26 -9.53
C ARG A 228 4.91 -5.34 -10.52
N GLN A 229 3.75 -5.77 -10.06
CA GLN A 229 2.54 -6.02 -10.84
C GLN A 229 1.31 -5.54 -10.08
N ASN A 230 0.15 -5.57 -10.75
CA ASN A 230 -1.06 -4.93 -10.24
C ASN A 230 -1.54 -5.55 -8.91
N VAL A 231 -1.80 -4.71 -7.92
CA VAL A 231 -2.39 -5.09 -6.63
C VAL A 231 -3.71 -4.34 -6.50
N ALA A 232 -4.82 -5.08 -6.44
CA ALA A 232 -6.14 -4.47 -6.46
C ALA A 232 -7.10 -5.07 -5.43
N ALA A 233 -8.03 -4.23 -4.95
CA ALA A 233 -9.12 -4.65 -4.07
C ALA A 233 -10.42 -3.93 -4.43
N ARG A 234 -11.57 -4.54 -4.12
CA ARG A 234 -12.87 -3.91 -4.32
C ARG A 234 -13.15 -2.79 -3.33
N ASP A 235 -12.91 -3.03 -2.04
CA ASP A 235 -13.38 -2.16 -0.95
C ASP A 235 -12.24 -1.40 -0.27
N ALA A 236 -11.15 -2.09 0.07
CA ALA A 236 -10.03 -1.48 0.78
C ALA A 236 -8.73 -2.21 0.49
N LEU A 237 -7.64 -1.46 0.36
CA LEU A 237 -6.30 -1.96 0.14
C LEU A 237 -5.36 -1.34 1.18
N SER A 238 -4.73 -2.17 2.00
CA SER A 238 -3.80 -1.75 3.05
C SER A 238 -2.44 -2.43 2.88
N LEU A 239 -1.40 -1.64 2.63
CA LEU A 239 -0.01 -2.11 2.56
C LEU A 239 0.81 -1.50 3.69
N SER A 240 1.40 -2.36 4.51
CA SER A 240 2.26 -1.97 5.64
C SER A 240 3.63 -2.64 5.51
N ALA A 241 4.69 -1.85 5.48
CA ALA A 241 6.07 -2.32 5.42
C ALA A 241 6.88 -1.70 6.56
N GLY A 242 7.57 -2.52 7.35
CA GLY A 242 8.52 -2.01 8.33
C GLY A 242 9.80 -1.44 7.69
N GLY A 243 10.03 -1.70 6.40
CA GLY A 243 11.10 -1.16 5.57
C GLY A 243 10.58 -0.26 4.44
N GLN A 244 11.04 -0.51 3.22
CA GLN A 244 10.60 0.19 2.01
C GLN A 244 9.35 -0.46 1.40
N LEU A 245 8.40 0.37 0.99
CA LEU A 245 7.34 0.00 0.06
C LEU A 245 7.76 0.45 -1.35
N ASN A 246 8.03 -0.51 -2.24
CA ASN A 246 8.45 -0.22 -3.61
C ASN A 246 7.33 -0.60 -4.58
N ASN A 247 6.72 0.38 -5.23
CA ASN A 247 5.71 0.15 -6.26
C ASN A 247 6.22 0.56 -7.63
N SER A 248 6.22 -0.39 -8.57
CA SER A 248 6.51 -0.13 -9.98
C SER A 248 5.34 -0.40 -10.92
N ALA A 249 4.15 -0.67 -10.39
CA ALA A 249 2.95 -1.02 -11.15
C ALA A 249 1.72 -0.24 -10.64
N VAL A 250 0.53 -0.85 -10.73
CA VAL A 250 -0.72 -0.26 -10.26
C VAL A 250 -1.10 -0.82 -8.89
N ILE A 251 -1.33 0.06 -7.93
CA ILE A 251 -2.03 -0.24 -6.67
C ILE A 251 -3.39 0.46 -6.74
N GLU A 252 -4.49 -0.28 -6.72
CA GLU A 252 -5.83 0.28 -6.91
C GLU A 252 -6.87 -0.30 -5.95
N ALA A 253 -7.57 0.55 -5.20
CA ALA A 253 -8.77 0.15 -4.46
C ALA A 253 -10.01 0.73 -5.13
N GLY A 254 -11.07 -0.08 -5.20
CA GLY A 254 -12.32 0.28 -5.87
C GLY A 254 -12.59 -0.52 -7.14
N VAL A 255 -11.92 -1.66 -7.35
CA VAL A 255 -12.02 -2.45 -8.57
C VAL A 255 -13.01 -3.61 -8.38
N ASN A 256 -14.11 -3.60 -9.13
CA ASN A 256 -15.09 -4.68 -9.14
C ASN A 256 -14.58 -5.88 -9.95
N ALA A 257 -15.23 -7.04 -9.78
CA ALA A 257 -14.85 -8.27 -10.48
C ALA A 257 -14.98 -8.19 -12.00
N ASP A 258 -15.79 -7.26 -12.52
CA ASP A 258 -15.96 -6.96 -13.95
C ASP A 258 -15.00 -5.85 -14.44
N ASN A 259 -13.98 -5.51 -13.65
CA ASN A 259 -13.00 -4.43 -13.89
C ASN A 259 -13.60 -3.01 -13.93
N SER A 260 -14.88 -2.83 -13.62
CA SER A 260 -15.45 -1.50 -13.40
C SER A 260 -14.97 -0.92 -12.07
N ARG A 261 -14.99 0.41 -11.96
CA ARG A 261 -14.61 1.11 -10.72
C ARG A 261 -15.86 1.45 -9.91
N ASN A 262 -15.82 1.19 -8.62
CA ASN A 262 -16.79 1.69 -7.66
C ASN A 262 -16.31 3.01 -7.01
N GLY A 263 -17.08 3.56 -6.07
CA GLY A 263 -16.77 4.82 -5.37
C GLY A 263 -16.39 4.66 -3.90
N SER A 264 -16.11 3.44 -3.41
CA SER A 264 -15.85 3.16 -1.99
C SER A 264 -14.40 2.80 -1.69
N GLY A 265 -13.63 2.38 -2.69
CA GLY A 265 -12.27 1.87 -2.57
C GLY A 265 -11.27 2.80 -1.88
N ASP A 266 -10.76 2.40 -0.71
CA ASP A 266 -9.69 3.13 -0.02
C ASP A 266 -8.32 2.47 -0.17
N VAL A 267 -7.27 3.28 -0.28
CA VAL A 267 -5.88 2.83 -0.20
C VAL A 267 -5.23 3.42 1.06
N THR A 268 -4.65 2.57 1.89
CA THR A 268 -3.85 2.95 3.06
C THR A 268 -2.45 2.38 2.95
N LEU A 269 -1.43 3.23 3.05
CA LEU A 269 -0.02 2.87 2.96
C LEU A 269 0.70 3.30 4.24
N SER A 270 1.50 2.40 4.80
CA SER A 270 2.39 2.67 5.93
C SER A 270 3.77 2.10 5.66
N ALA A 271 4.81 2.92 5.67
CA ALA A 271 6.18 2.42 5.47
C ALA A 271 7.26 3.33 6.08
N ASN A 272 8.50 2.85 6.16
CA ASN A 272 9.62 3.76 6.42
C ASN A 272 9.88 4.68 5.24
N GLY A 273 9.96 4.11 4.04
CA GLY A 273 10.01 4.85 2.79
C GLY A 273 9.05 4.27 1.77
N LEU A 274 8.61 5.11 0.84
CA LEU A 274 7.80 4.71 -0.31
C LEU A 274 8.52 5.16 -1.57
N THR A 275 8.86 4.22 -2.45
CA THR A 275 9.24 4.53 -3.83
C THR A 275 8.09 4.13 -4.73
N ASN A 276 7.39 5.11 -5.29
CA ASN A 276 6.37 4.91 -6.30
C ASN A 276 6.92 5.35 -7.66
N SER A 277 7.05 4.41 -8.59
CA SER A 277 7.35 4.66 -10.00
C SER A 277 6.19 4.26 -10.93
N GLY A 278 5.02 3.96 -10.35
CA GLY A 278 3.80 3.55 -11.05
C GLY A 278 2.61 4.44 -10.72
N SER A 279 1.45 3.81 -10.49
CA SER A 279 0.21 4.51 -10.11
C SER A 279 -0.37 3.92 -8.84
N ILE A 280 -0.75 4.78 -7.91
CA ILE A 280 -1.52 4.41 -6.72
C ILE A 280 -2.83 5.20 -6.76
N THR A 281 -3.95 4.49 -6.85
CA THR A 281 -5.27 5.09 -7.01
C THR A 281 -6.27 4.54 -6.00
N ALA A 282 -6.96 5.42 -5.30
CA ALA A 282 -8.11 5.09 -4.48
C ALA A 282 -9.39 5.67 -5.09
N SER A 283 -10.40 4.83 -5.31
CA SER A 283 -11.74 5.25 -5.70
C SER A 283 -12.45 6.14 -4.69
N ARG A 284 -11.94 6.24 -3.46
CA ARG A 284 -12.43 7.13 -2.41
C ARG A 284 -11.31 7.86 -1.69
N ALA A 285 -10.62 7.26 -0.72
CA ALA A 285 -9.56 7.94 0.02
C ALA A 285 -8.19 7.25 -0.14
N LEU A 286 -7.17 8.05 -0.45
CA LEU A 286 -5.77 7.65 -0.39
C LEU A 286 -5.13 8.22 0.87
N GLN A 287 -4.56 7.37 1.71
CA GLN A 287 -3.80 7.75 2.90
C GLN A 287 -2.41 7.13 2.86
N ALA A 288 -1.36 7.95 2.95
CA ALA A 288 0.02 7.48 3.03
C ALA A 288 0.72 8.06 4.27
N THR A 289 1.16 7.19 5.17
CA THR A 289 1.96 7.55 6.35
C THR A 289 3.36 6.96 6.20
N ILE A 290 4.32 7.80 5.82
CA ILE A 290 5.69 7.39 5.48
C ILE A 290 6.65 8.04 6.47
N THR A 291 7.43 7.28 7.23
CA THR A 291 8.22 7.91 8.32
C THR A 291 9.40 8.74 7.78
N GLN A 292 9.91 8.43 6.59
CA GLN A 292 11.03 9.11 5.94
C GLN A 292 10.57 9.74 4.61
N THR A 293 11.07 9.23 3.48
CA THR A 293 10.84 9.80 2.15
C THR A 293 9.73 9.05 1.43
N LEU A 294 8.74 9.81 0.96
CA LEU A 294 7.84 9.40 -0.11
C LEU A 294 8.40 9.94 -1.43
N ASN A 295 8.95 9.06 -2.26
CA ASN A 295 9.40 9.35 -3.61
C ASN A 295 8.31 8.99 -4.62
N ASN A 296 7.75 10.00 -5.28
CA ASN A 296 6.72 9.92 -6.30
C ASN A 296 7.18 10.56 -7.62
N GLN A 297 8.49 10.57 -7.88
CA GLN A 297 9.04 11.15 -9.11
C GLN A 297 8.49 10.45 -10.35
N GLY A 298 7.96 11.22 -11.30
CA GLY A 298 7.37 10.70 -12.54
C GLY A 298 6.14 9.81 -12.38
N ALA A 299 5.62 9.67 -11.15
CA ALA A 299 4.57 8.72 -10.80
C ALA A 299 3.28 9.43 -10.34
N THR A 300 2.22 8.66 -10.07
CA THR A 300 0.92 9.21 -9.67
C THR A 300 0.45 8.64 -8.33
N LEU A 301 0.03 9.54 -7.44
CA LEU A 301 -0.81 9.28 -6.27
C LEU A 301 -2.15 9.97 -6.46
N ASN A 302 -3.26 9.24 -6.39
CA ASN A 302 -4.59 9.77 -6.65
C ASN A 302 -5.64 9.20 -5.69
N GLY A 303 -6.38 10.07 -5.02
CA GLY A 303 -7.61 9.73 -4.31
C GLY A 303 -8.78 10.46 -4.93
N GLN A 304 -9.94 9.81 -5.10
CA GLN A 304 -11.10 10.50 -5.65
C GLN A 304 -11.66 11.55 -4.68
N SER A 305 -11.95 11.19 -3.43
CA SER A 305 -12.51 12.11 -2.43
C SER A 305 -11.43 12.80 -1.60
N SER A 306 -10.30 12.14 -1.33
CA SER A 306 -9.22 12.76 -0.57
C SER A 306 -7.88 12.05 -0.79
N THR A 307 -6.81 12.83 -0.73
CA THR A 307 -5.43 12.36 -0.66
C THR A 307 -4.75 12.98 0.56
N ARG A 308 -4.40 12.15 1.55
CA ARG A 308 -3.69 12.56 2.77
C ARG A 308 -2.31 11.93 2.79
N ILE A 309 -1.28 12.76 2.94
CA ILE A 309 0.11 12.29 3.02
C ILE A 309 0.75 12.89 4.27
N VAL A 310 1.37 12.02 5.07
CA VAL A 310 2.25 12.39 6.17
C VAL A 310 3.62 11.79 5.87
N ALA A 311 4.65 12.63 5.72
CA ALA A 311 6.01 12.17 5.46
C ALA A 311 7.09 13.08 6.06
N THR A 312 8.34 12.64 6.19
CA THR A 312 9.44 13.60 6.43
C THR A 312 9.71 14.40 5.17
N THR A 313 9.87 13.70 4.04
CA THR A 313 10.09 14.31 2.73
C THR A 313 9.09 13.76 1.73
N VAL A 314 8.42 14.64 0.99
CA VAL A 314 7.63 14.30 -0.20
C VAL A 314 8.40 14.78 -1.42
N ASP A 315 8.85 13.85 -2.26
CA ASP A 315 9.51 14.13 -3.53
C ASP A 315 8.55 13.84 -4.69
N ASN A 316 7.94 14.88 -5.22
CA ASN A 316 6.98 14.85 -6.32
C ASN A 316 7.55 15.50 -7.59
N ARG A 317 8.88 15.50 -7.74
CA ARG A 317 9.56 16.12 -8.88
C ARG A 317 9.39 15.30 -10.17
N GLN A 318 10.01 15.77 -11.25
CA GLN A 318 10.10 15.04 -12.52
C GLN A 318 8.73 14.66 -13.10
N SER A 319 7.79 15.61 -13.15
CA SER A 319 6.40 15.36 -13.55
C SER A 319 5.60 14.42 -12.63
N GLY A 320 6.04 14.26 -11.37
CA GLY A 320 5.26 13.57 -10.34
C GLY A 320 3.89 14.23 -10.11
N ARG A 321 2.89 13.43 -9.76
CA ARG A 321 1.50 13.86 -9.61
C ARG A 321 0.92 13.40 -8.27
N ILE A 322 0.44 14.34 -7.46
CA ILE A 322 -0.36 14.08 -6.27
C ILE A 322 -1.71 14.75 -6.47
N LEU A 323 -2.78 13.96 -6.53
CA LEU A 323 -4.08 14.40 -7.02
C LEU A 323 -5.20 14.09 -6.05
N SER A 324 -6.20 14.96 -6.02
CA SER A 324 -7.54 14.62 -5.55
C SER A 324 -8.60 15.11 -6.53
N GLN A 325 -9.38 14.20 -7.13
CA GLN A 325 -10.27 14.52 -8.27
C GLN A 325 -11.69 14.97 -7.88
N GLY A 326 -12.08 14.82 -6.63
CA GLY A 326 -13.42 15.15 -6.12
C GLY A 326 -13.40 15.73 -4.71
N GLY A 327 -12.23 15.90 -4.10
CA GLY A 327 -12.13 16.55 -2.81
C GLY A 327 -10.70 16.97 -2.46
N THR A 328 -10.26 16.67 -1.23
CA THR A 328 -9.17 17.41 -0.60
C THR A 328 -7.79 16.81 -0.86
N VAL A 329 -6.77 17.66 -0.81
CA VAL A 329 -5.38 17.24 -0.62
C VAL A 329 -4.90 17.80 0.72
N ASP A 330 -4.39 16.94 1.59
CA ASP A 330 -3.76 17.32 2.86
C ASP A 330 -2.35 16.73 2.92
N LEU A 331 -1.34 17.61 2.87
CA LEU A 331 0.08 17.25 2.93
C LEU A 331 0.70 17.79 4.21
N ASN A 332 1.25 16.90 5.03
CA ASN A 332 2.05 17.25 6.18
C ASN A 332 3.45 16.63 6.01
N ALA A 333 4.46 17.48 5.78
CA ALA A 333 5.82 17.01 5.67
C ALA A 333 6.86 18.01 6.14
N SER A 334 8.07 17.58 6.49
CA SER A 334 9.15 18.56 6.75
C SER A 334 9.58 19.24 5.45
N GLN A 335 9.69 18.48 4.37
CA GLN A 335 10.06 19.00 3.06
C GLN A 335 9.10 18.53 1.98
N VAL A 336 8.65 19.45 1.13
CA VAL A 336 7.89 19.13 -0.08
C VAL A 336 8.68 19.61 -1.28
N LEU A 337 9.12 18.68 -2.11
CA LEU A 337 9.83 18.93 -3.37
C LEU A 337 8.87 18.68 -4.52
N ASN A 338 8.37 19.74 -5.12
CA ASN A 338 7.43 19.73 -6.24
C ASN A 338 8.00 20.44 -7.48
N SER A 339 9.32 20.62 -7.55
CA SER A 339 9.97 21.25 -8.69
C SER A 339 10.07 20.31 -9.91
N GLN A 340 10.59 20.81 -11.04
CA GLN A 340 10.75 20.03 -12.27
C GLN A 340 9.42 19.44 -12.77
N SER A 341 8.45 20.33 -13.02
CA SER A 341 7.11 19.98 -13.52
C SER A 341 6.24 19.13 -12.58
N GLY A 342 6.58 19.05 -11.29
CA GLY A 342 5.73 18.41 -10.28
C GLY A 342 4.35 19.06 -10.19
N LEU A 343 3.32 18.24 -9.99
CA LEU A 343 1.94 18.68 -9.85
C LEU A 343 1.32 18.16 -8.56
N ILE A 344 0.85 19.09 -7.72
CA ILE A 344 -0.07 18.80 -6.62
C ILE A 344 -1.39 19.51 -6.93
N SER A 345 -2.48 18.75 -7.06
CA SER A 345 -3.77 19.29 -7.50
C SER A 345 -4.93 18.76 -6.67
N SER A 346 -5.86 19.63 -6.30
CA SER A 346 -7.07 19.28 -5.55
C SER A 346 -8.29 19.91 -6.23
N ASN A 347 -9.33 19.09 -6.48
CA ASN A 347 -10.63 19.60 -6.92
C ASN A 347 -11.50 20.12 -5.76
N GLY A 348 -11.06 19.92 -4.51
CA GLY A 348 -11.57 20.56 -3.32
C GLY A 348 -10.52 21.48 -2.70
N THR A 349 -10.48 21.51 -1.37
CA THR A 349 -9.49 22.31 -0.63
C THR A 349 -8.13 21.65 -0.59
N MET A 350 -7.08 22.46 -0.66
CA MET A 350 -5.69 22.03 -0.49
C MET A 350 -5.12 22.59 0.80
N THR A 351 -4.56 21.73 1.64
CA THR A 351 -3.77 22.12 2.81
C THR A 351 -2.37 21.54 2.69
N ILE A 352 -1.37 22.40 2.89
CA ILE A 352 0.05 22.01 2.94
C ILE A 352 0.63 22.58 4.22
N THR A 353 1.17 21.72 5.07
CA THR A 353 1.96 22.10 6.24
C THR A 353 3.37 21.57 6.04
N ALA A 354 4.36 22.46 5.96
CA ALA A 354 5.74 22.03 5.83
C ALA A 354 6.78 22.96 6.44
N ALA A 355 8.02 22.46 6.63
CA ALA A 355 9.13 23.34 7.00
C ALA A 355 9.71 24.05 5.77
N SER A 356 9.76 23.37 4.63
CA SER A 356 10.14 23.97 3.34
C SER A 356 9.31 23.40 2.20
N LEU A 357 9.10 24.25 1.19
CA LEU A 357 8.37 23.90 -0.03
C LEU A 357 9.16 24.41 -1.24
N ASP A 358 9.63 23.51 -2.09
CA ASP A 358 10.19 23.82 -3.38
C ASP A 358 9.17 23.52 -4.48
N ASN A 359 8.52 24.57 -5.00
CA ASN A 359 7.62 24.54 -6.15
C ASN A 359 8.27 25.22 -7.38
N SER A 360 9.61 25.31 -7.43
CA SER A 360 10.32 25.98 -8.52
C SER A 360 10.31 25.17 -9.82
N GLN A 361 10.84 25.72 -10.91
CA GLN A 361 11.09 24.98 -12.16
C GLN A 361 9.83 24.28 -12.70
N GLN A 362 8.79 25.06 -12.98
CA GLN A 362 7.50 24.58 -13.51
C GLN A 362 6.68 23.72 -12.54
N GLY A 363 7.00 23.72 -11.25
CA GLY A 363 6.15 23.16 -10.21
C GLY A 363 4.78 23.84 -10.16
N LYS A 364 3.73 23.06 -9.87
CA LYS A 364 2.35 23.54 -9.81
C LYS A 364 1.63 23.05 -8.57
N LEU A 365 1.07 24.00 -7.81
CA LEU A 365 0.06 23.76 -6.78
C LEU A 365 -1.26 24.38 -7.24
N SER A 366 -2.31 23.57 -7.40
CA SER A 366 -3.61 24.05 -7.87
C SER A 366 -4.77 23.52 -7.03
N SER A 367 -5.61 24.42 -6.52
CA SER A 367 -6.85 24.08 -5.83
C SER A 367 -8.06 24.66 -6.55
N SER A 368 -9.07 23.84 -6.82
CA SER A 368 -10.37 24.28 -7.33
C SER A 368 -11.27 24.89 -6.24
N SER A 369 -10.79 24.94 -5.00
CA SER A 369 -11.41 25.63 -3.85
C SER A 369 -10.35 26.47 -3.14
N GLY A 370 -10.34 26.51 -1.81
CA GLY A 370 -9.33 27.22 -1.03
C GLY A 370 -8.00 26.46 -0.91
N LEU A 371 -6.90 27.22 -0.91
CA LEU A 371 -5.54 26.72 -0.68
C LEU A 371 -4.97 27.34 0.60
N SER A 372 -4.53 26.50 1.53
CA SER A 372 -3.80 26.92 2.73
C SER A 372 -2.40 26.32 2.75
N ALA A 373 -1.38 27.16 2.57
CA ALA A 373 0.02 26.79 2.70
C ALA A 373 0.59 27.39 3.99
N ARG A 374 0.97 26.53 4.93
CA ARG A 374 1.64 26.88 6.19
C ARG A 374 3.06 26.36 6.15
N ILE A 375 3.96 27.19 5.68
CA ILE A 375 5.38 26.88 5.56
C ILE A 375 6.10 27.57 6.72
N SER A 376 6.90 26.87 7.53
CA SER A 376 7.60 27.53 8.65
C SER A 376 8.92 28.19 8.21
N GLY A 377 9.49 27.75 7.09
CA GLY A 377 10.73 28.25 6.52
C GLY A 377 10.54 28.80 5.10
N GLN A 378 11.35 28.31 4.16
CA GLN A 378 11.41 28.82 2.79
C GLN A 378 10.35 28.21 1.89
N LEU A 379 9.68 29.05 1.11
CA LEU A 379 8.89 28.67 -0.05
C LEU A 379 9.57 29.20 -1.32
N LEU A 380 10.05 28.28 -2.16
CA LEU A 380 10.61 28.60 -3.48
C LEU A 380 9.54 28.35 -4.55
N ASN A 381 9.17 29.39 -5.29
CA ASN A 381 8.19 29.29 -6.37
C ASN A 381 8.79 29.73 -7.72
N GLN A 382 10.11 29.87 -7.88
CA GLN A 382 10.67 30.45 -9.11
C GLN A 382 10.28 29.65 -10.36
N LEU A 383 9.74 30.31 -11.39
CA LEU A 383 9.18 29.66 -12.58
C LEU A 383 8.01 28.69 -12.27
N GLY A 384 7.43 28.77 -11.07
CA GLY A 384 6.34 27.93 -10.59
C GLY A 384 4.99 28.64 -10.59
N LEU A 385 3.96 27.88 -10.26
CA LEU A 385 2.59 28.35 -10.11
C LEU A 385 1.99 27.85 -8.80
N ILE A 386 1.40 28.76 -8.02
CA ILE A 386 0.50 28.45 -6.91
C ILE A 386 -0.82 29.16 -7.18
N SER A 387 -1.90 28.40 -7.37
CA SER A 387 -3.21 28.96 -7.72
C SER A 387 -4.35 28.35 -6.93
N ALA A 388 -5.33 29.17 -6.57
CA ALA A 388 -6.59 28.74 -5.95
C ALA A 388 -7.81 29.38 -6.63
N ASN A 389 -8.87 28.61 -6.88
CA ASN A 389 -10.14 29.16 -7.36
C ASN A 389 -10.97 29.79 -6.24
N GLY A 390 -10.71 29.41 -4.99
CA GLY A 390 -11.20 30.08 -3.79
C GLY A 390 -10.10 30.89 -3.12
N ASP A 391 -10.24 31.12 -1.81
CA ASP A 391 -9.27 31.90 -1.04
C ASP A 391 -7.91 31.20 -0.94
N LEU A 392 -6.84 32.00 -1.00
CA LEU A 392 -5.47 31.55 -0.81
C LEU A 392 -4.91 32.15 0.48
N LEU A 393 -4.54 31.28 1.42
CA LEU A 393 -3.82 31.64 2.65
C LEU A 393 -2.39 31.12 2.58
N LEU A 394 -1.41 32.02 2.60
CA LEU A 394 0.00 31.68 2.52
C LEU A 394 0.81 32.25 3.69
N ASN A 395 1.38 31.37 4.51
CA ASN A 395 2.33 31.74 5.55
C ASN A 395 3.68 31.08 5.25
N ALA A 396 4.76 31.83 5.37
CA ALA A 396 6.15 31.39 5.14
C ALA A 396 7.12 32.31 5.88
N ALA A 397 8.32 31.85 6.23
CA ALA A 397 9.36 32.78 6.67
C ALA A 397 9.85 33.63 5.49
N SER A 398 10.06 32.99 4.33
CA SER A 398 10.42 33.69 3.09
C SER A 398 9.74 33.06 1.88
N VAL A 399 9.32 33.92 0.95
CA VAL A 399 8.79 33.54 -0.36
C VAL A 399 9.71 34.10 -1.43
N ASP A 400 10.15 33.24 -2.34
CA ASP A 400 10.80 33.65 -3.59
C ASP A 400 9.88 33.31 -4.77
N ASN A 401 9.22 34.33 -5.30
CA ASN A 401 8.24 34.26 -6.38
C ASN A 401 8.78 34.89 -7.68
N ARG A 402 10.10 34.86 -7.90
CA ARG A 402 10.71 35.43 -9.11
C ARG A 402 10.30 34.67 -10.37
N ASN A 403 9.98 35.41 -11.43
CA ASN A 403 9.51 34.85 -12.72
C ASN A 403 8.35 33.84 -12.56
N ALA A 404 7.49 34.04 -11.56
CA ALA A 404 6.48 33.06 -11.14
C ALA A 404 5.14 33.73 -10.82
N GLU A 405 4.13 32.90 -10.52
CA GLU A 405 2.81 33.38 -10.14
C GLU A 405 2.29 32.70 -8.85
N ILE A 406 1.78 33.53 -7.95
CA ILE A 406 0.90 33.14 -6.85
C ILE A 406 -0.42 33.90 -7.04
N SER A 407 -1.52 33.18 -7.25
CA SER A 407 -2.80 33.79 -7.60
C SER A 407 -4.02 33.13 -6.95
N SER A 408 -5.07 33.93 -6.76
CA SER A 408 -6.37 33.48 -6.24
C SER A 408 -7.50 34.11 -7.05
N LEU A 409 -8.51 33.31 -7.41
CA LEU A 409 -9.79 33.84 -7.91
C LEU A 409 -10.72 34.32 -6.77
N GLY A 410 -10.39 33.98 -5.52
CA GLY A 410 -10.96 34.55 -4.30
C GLY A 410 -10.04 35.62 -3.71
N SER A 411 -10.03 35.71 -2.38
CA SER A 411 -9.12 36.59 -1.64
C SER A 411 -7.76 35.93 -1.42
N LEU A 412 -6.70 36.73 -1.45
CA LEU A 412 -5.35 36.29 -1.13
C LEU A 412 -4.90 36.96 0.16
N THR A 413 -4.55 36.16 1.15
CA THR A 413 -3.92 36.63 2.40
C THR A 413 -2.56 35.97 2.56
N SER A 414 -1.52 36.79 2.73
CA SER A 414 -0.17 36.29 2.96
C SER A 414 0.52 37.00 4.12
N THR A 415 1.19 36.22 4.96
CA THR A 415 2.02 36.72 6.08
C THR A 415 3.39 36.09 5.97
N VAL A 416 4.42 36.89 5.66
CA VAL A 416 5.78 36.39 5.44
C VAL A 416 6.83 37.39 5.90
N SER A 417 7.98 36.98 6.42
CA SER A 417 9.02 37.96 6.77
C SER A 417 9.65 38.59 5.52
N GLN A 418 9.96 37.81 4.49
CA GLN A 418 10.57 38.30 3.25
C GLN A 418 9.78 37.82 2.04
N PHE A 419 9.39 38.74 1.16
CA PHE A 419 8.72 38.42 -0.10
C PHE A 419 9.53 38.97 -1.28
N ASP A 420 10.21 38.10 -2.02
CA ASP A 420 10.86 38.45 -3.30
C ASP A 420 9.90 38.17 -4.46
N ASN A 421 9.30 39.22 -5.01
CA ASN A 421 8.40 39.18 -6.16
C ASN A 421 9.05 39.78 -7.42
N ARG A 422 10.38 39.82 -7.48
CA ARG A 422 11.08 40.48 -8.59
C ARG A 422 10.95 39.74 -9.91
N GLU A 423 11.48 40.35 -10.96
CA GLU A 423 11.71 39.71 -12.26
C GLU A 423 10.44 39.06 -12.82
N LYS A 424 9.40 39.85 -13.08
CA LYS A 424 8.09 39.38 -13.57
C LYS A 424 7.34 38.45 -12.59
N GLY A 425 7.72 38.44 -11.31
CA GLY A 425 6.93 37.81 -10.25
C GLY A 425 5.53 38.44 -10.16
N ARG A 426 4.53 37.60 -9.91
CA ARG A 426 3.10 37.99 -9.89
C ARG A 426 2.45 37.50 -8.60
N LEU A 427 1.87 38.43 -7.86
CA LEU A 427 1.00 38.17 -6.70
C LEU A 427 -0.38 38.76 -6.99
N LEU A 428 -1.37 37.91 -7.21
CA LEU A 428 -2.66 38.33 -7.78
C LEU A 428 -3.87 37.85 -6.98
N ALA A 429 -4.89 38.69 -6.87
CA ALA A 429 -6.20 38.29 -6.35
C ALA A 429 -7.34 38.88 -7.19
N ASN A 430 -8.36 38.09 -7.49
CA ASN A 430 -9.65 38.63 -7.98
C ASN A 430 -10.50 39.19 -6.83
N GLY A 431 -10.27 38.74 -5.61
CA GLY A 431 -10.82 39.30 -4.38
C GLY A 431 -9.93 40.39 -3.78
N ALA A 432 -9.99 40.50 -2.46
CA ALA A 432 -9.07 41.35 -1.71
C ALA A 432 -7.67 40.69 -1.65
N LEU A 433 -6.62 41.51 -1.74
CA LEU A 433 -5.24 41.08 -1.54
C LEU A 433 -4.73 41.72 -0.25
N GLN A 434 -4.33 40.90 0.71
CA GLN A 434 -3.70 41.32 1.96
C GLN A 434 -2.32 40.69 2.08
N LEU A 435 -1.28 41.53 2.20
CA LEU A 435 0.08 41.08 2.46
C LEU A 435 0.62 41.77 3.70
N THR A 436 1.08 40.98 4.67
CA THR A 436 1.86 41.45 5.80
C THR A 436 3.29 40.93 5.67
N SER A 437 4.27 41.83 5.62
CA SER A 437 5.67 41.42 5.46
C SER A 437 6.70 42.39 6.02
N ASP A 438 7.86 41.90 6.50
CA ASP A 438 8.94 42.80 6.91
C ASP A 438 9.58 43.48 5.68
N HIS A 439 9.65 42.77 4.56
CA HIS A 439 10.14 43.33 3.30
C HIS A 439 9.45 42.72 2.08
N LEU A 440 8.88 43.60 1.25
CA LEU A 440 8.44 43.25 -0.10
C LEU A 440 9.41 43.84 -1.13
N ASN A 441 10.04 42.97 -1.91
CA ASN A 441 10.80 43.34 -3.10
C ASN A 441 10.00 43.05 -4.37
N ASN A 442 9.41 44.08 -4.96
CA ASN A 442 8.58 44.03 -6.16
C ASN A 442 9.28 44.67 -7.38
N GLN A 443 10.61 44.71 -7.41
CA GLN A 443 11.34 45.25 -8.56
C GLN A 443 11.03 44.48 -9.85
N ASN A 444 10.49 45.17 -10.86
CA ASN A 444 9.98 44.56 -12.10
C ASN A 444 8.91 43.46 -11.87
N GLY A 445 8.24 43.48 -10.71
CA GLY A 445 7.18 42.55 -10.33
C GLY A 445 5.79 43.19 -10.38
N SER A 446 4.75 42.40 -10.12
CA SER A 446 3.37 42.87 -10.04
C SER A 446 2.67 42.31 -8.81
N VAL A 447 2.07 43.20 -8.03
CA VAL A 447 1.12 42.91 -6.95
C VAL A 447 -0.20 43.54 -7.33
N ALA A 448 -1.25 42.75 -7.55
CA ALA A 448 -2.52 43.28 -8.03
C ALA A 448 -3.75 42.61 -7.42
N GLY A 449 -4.74 43.43 -7.03
CA GLY A 449 -6.05 42.99 -6.55
C GLY A 449 -7.18 43.60 -7.37
N GLN A 450 -8.19 42.81 -7.76
CA GLN A 450 -9.38 43.32 -8.44
C GLN A 450 -10.40 43.96 -7.48
N GLN A 451 -10.19 43.84 -6.18
CA GLN A 451 -10.88 44.62 -5.14
C GLN A 451 -9.90 45.59 -4.46
N GLY A 452 -9.77 45.52 -3.14
CA GLY A 452 -8.79 46.27 -2.37
C GLY A 452 -7.45 45.53 -2.26
N VAL A 453 -6.36 46.28 -2.33
CA VAL A 453 -5.02 45.82 -1.95
C VAL A 453 -4.64 46.48 -0.63
N GLN A 454 -4.28 45.68 0.37
CA GLN A 454 -3.74 46.14 1.64
C GLN A 454 -2.37 45.54 1.89
N LEU A 455 -1.35 46.40 1.97
CA LEU A 455 0.02 46.01 2.26
C LEU A 455 0.45 46.61 3.60
N ASN A 456 0.75 45.75 4.57
CA ASN A 456 1.33 46.11 5.86
C ASN A 456 2.80 45.67 5.84
N LEU A 457 3.71 46.62 5.60
CA LEU A 457 5.11 46.33 5.29
C LEU A 457 6.09 46.98 6.27
N GLY A 458 7.20 46.30 6.56
CA GLY A 458 8.37 46.94 7.15
C GLY A 458 9.09 47.82 6.12
N GLN A 459 9.34 47.28 4.93
CA GLN A 459 10.01 47.95 3.82
C GLN A 459 9.37 47.56 2.48
N LEU A 460 9.32 48.51 1.55
CA LEU A 460 8.86 48.28 0.17
C LEU A 460 9.94 48.71 -0.83
N THR A 461 10.35 47.80 -1.71
CA THR A 461 11.11 48.12 -2.93
C THR A 461 10.25 47.83 -4.15
N ASN A 462 9.68 48.87 -4.76
CA ASN A 462 8.86 48.80 -5.96
C ASN A 462 9.52 49.60 -7.08
N THR A 463 10.61 49.07 -7.63
CA THR A 463 11.45 49.81 -8.60
C THR A 463 11.41 49.23 -10.02
N GLY A 464 11.92 49.99 -10.99
CA GLY A 464 11.91 49.59 -12.40
C GLY A 464 10.48 49.53 -12.92
N SER A 465 10.07 48.42 -13.53
CA SER A 465 8.66 48.21 -13.94
C SER A 465 7.79 47.60 -12.82
N GLY A 466 8.20 47.74 -11.57
CA GLY A 466 7.43 47.26 -10.41
C GLY A 466 6.06 47.95 -10.34
N SER A 467 5.00 47.17 -10.11
CA SER A 467 3.63 47.68 -9.98
C SER A 467 2.94 47.09 -8.75
N VAL A 468 2.33 47.97 -7.94
CA VAL A 468 1.32 47.61 -6.95
C VAL A 468 0.02 48.27 -7.38
N TYR A 469 -1.07 47.51 -7.52
CA TYR A 469 -2.33 48.03 -8.05
C TYR A 469 -3.54 47.42 -7.34
N GLY A 470 -4.38 48.27 -6.74
CA GLY A 470 -5.71 47.89 -6.27
C GLY A 470 -6.79 48.58 -7.10
N LYS A 471 -7.69 47.81 -7.72
CA LYS A 471 -8.75 48.37 -8.57
C LYS A 471 -9.68 49.32 -7.82
N ASN A 472 -10.07 48.95 -6.60
CA ASN A 472 -10.98 49.76 -5.78
C ASN A 472 -10.21 50.66 -4.82
N SER A 473 -9.17 50.13 -4.17
CA SER A 473 -8.34 50.87 -3.23
C SER A 473 -6.96 50.23 -3.11
N LEU A 474 -5.96 51.08 -2.88
CA LEU A 474 -4.63 50.68 -2.44
C LEU A 474 -4.40 51.30 -1.05
N ASN A 475 -4.29 50.45 -0.03
CA ASN A 475 -3.93 50.83 1.33
C ASN A 475 -2.50 50.36 1.60
N LEU A 476 -1.57 51.30 1.72
CA LEU A 476 -0.16 51.03 1.93
C LEU A 476 0.30 51.56 3.29
N ALA A 477 0.59 50.66 4.21
CA ALA A 477 1.19 50.97 5.51
C ALA A 477 2.64 50.47 5.51
N VAL A 478 3.62 51.37 5.41
CA VAL A 478 5.05 51.03 5.47
C VAL A 478 5.67 51.70 6.69
N SER A 479 6.28 50.92 7.59
CA SER A 479 6.89 51.47 8.81
C SER A 479 8.32 51.97 8.61
N GLY A 480 9.01 51.49 7.57
CA GLY A 480 10.37 51.85 7.20
C GLY A 480 10.48 52.43 5.80
N ALA A 481 11.50 52.02 5.04
CA ALA A 481 11.82 52.59 3.74
C ALA A 481 10.80 52.17 2.66
N LEU A 482 10.32 53.15 1.90
CA LEU A 482 9.56 52.97 0.67
C LEU A 482 10.41 53.50 -0.49
N ASN A 483 10.86 52.60 -1.37
CA ASN A 483 11.55 52.94 -2.61
C ASN A 483 10.64 52.62 -3.80
N ASN A 484 10.16 53.65 -4.49
CA ASN A 484 9.29 53.54 -5.66
C ASN A 484 9.93 54.16 -6.93
N ASP A 485 11.25 54.06 -7.08
CA ASP A 485 11.94 54.61 -8.25
C ASP A 485 11.51 53.91 -9.56
N GLN A 486 10.89 54.67 -10.47
CA GLN A 486 10.25 54.22 -11.72
C GLN A 486 9.05 53.28 -11.56
N GLY A 487 8.72 52.84 -10.34
CA GLY A 487 7.57 51.96 -10.09
C GLY A 487 6.23 52.67 -10.05
N THR A 488 5.15 51.89 -10.13
CA THR A 488 3.77 52.37 -10.06
C THR A 488 3.08 51.89 -8.78
N LEU A 489 2.41 52.83 -8.09
CA LEU A 489 1.49 52.58 -6.97
C LEU A 489 0.10 53.12 -7.32
#